data_AF-A0A7X0P9E6-F1
#
_entry.id   AF-A0A7X0P9E6-F1
#
_cell.length_a   1.000
_cell.length_b   1.000
_cell.length_c   1.000
_cell.angle_alpha   90.00
_cell.angle_beta   90.00
_cell.angle_gamma   90.00
#
_symmetry.space_group_name_H-M   'P 1'
#
loop_
_entity.id
_entity.type
_entity.pdbx_description
1 polymer ?
#
loop_
_entity_poly.entity_id
_entity_poly.type
_entity_poly.pdbx_seq_one_letter_code
_entity_poly.pdbx_strand_id
1 'polypeptide(L)'
;MQLEISRVLKRSAAKLHNQELREQLFAVDANFAYRTIRDLPPQSATDQLRYFSLKTNMPSYKELLAQKQNLEAQIEAARKSEISEALSAIQGLVKEFGLTASDVFPAGRAKSASKGSTVAPKYRDPSTGATWTGRGKAPLWIANKDRAQFEIK
;
A
#
# COMPACT_ATOMS: atom_id res chain seq x y z
N MET A 1 -33.91 -37.74 6.25
CA MET A 1 -33.37 -39.02 5.73
C MET A 1 -32.73 -38.87 4.34
N GLN A 2 -33.37 -38.22 3.35
CA GLN A 2 -32.81 -38.03 1.99
C GLN A 2 -31.52 -37.17 1.90
N LEU A 3 -31.28 -36.29 2.88
CA LEU A 3 -30.08 -35.42 2.92
C LEU A 3 -28.78 -36.15 3.30
N GLU A 4 -28.86 -37.25 4.06
CA GLU A 4 -27.66 -37.96 4.51
C GLU A 4 -27.07 -38.85 3.41
N ILE A 5 -27.93 -39.48 2.60
CA ILE A 5 -27.54 -40.34 1.48
C ILE A 5 -26.78 -39.52 0.42
N SER A 6 -27.24 -38.29 0.13
CA SER A 6 -26.55 -37.39 -0.82
C SER A 6 -25.16 -36.95 -0.34
N ARG A 7 -24.94 -36.82 0.98
CA ARG A 7 -23.61 -36.46 1.52
C ARG A 7 -22.64 -37.64 1.48
N VAL A 8 -23.13 -38.86 1.72
CA VAL A 8 -22.32 -40.08 1.64
C VAL A 8 -21.91 -40.36 0.18
N LEU A 9 -22.81 -40.19 -0.78
CA LEU A 9 -22.50 -40.39 -2.20
C LEU A 9 -21.49 -39.36 -2.75
N LYS A 10 -21.61 -38.07 -2.35
CA LYS A 10 -20.62 -37.04 -2.73
C LYS A 10 -19.23 -37.30 -2.15
N ARG A 11 -19.14 -37.85 -0.94
CA ARG A 11 -17.87 -38.26 -0.30
C ARG A 11 -17.25 -39.50 -0.95
N SER A 12 -18.07 -40.41 -1.50
CA SER A 12 -17.61 -41.61 -2.20
C SER A 12 -17.02 -41.28 -3.57
N ALA A 13 -17.64 -40.38 -4.34
CA ALA A 13 -17.13 -39.92 -5.63
C ALA A 13 -15.76 -39.20 -5.53
N ALA A 14 -15.54 -38.45 -4.44
CA ALA A 14 -14.28 -37.74 -4.20
C ALA A 14 -13.10 -38.67 -3.85
N LYS A 15 -13.36 -39.85 -3.27
CA LYS A 15 -12.33 -40.84 -2.96
C LYS A 15 -11.86 -41.62 -4.19
N LEU A 16 -12.78 -41.98 -5.09
CA LEU A 16 -12.47 -42.72 -6.32
C LEU A 16 -11.62 -41.89 -7.29
N HIS A 17 -11.93 -40.60 -7.46
CA HIS A 17 -11.14 -39.71 -8.32
C HIS A 17 -9.69 -39.48 -7.82
N ASN A 18 -9.45 -39.62 -6.51
CA ASN A 18 -8.13 -39.45 -5.91
C ASN A 18 -7.28 -40.73 -5.97
N GLN A 19 -7.91 -41.89 -6.15
CA GLN A 19 -7.23 -43.17 -6.32
C GLN A 19 -6.70 -43.33 -7.75
N GLU A 20 -7.47 -42.91 -8.75
CA GLU A 20 -7.06 -42.92 -10.17
C GLU A 20 -5.82 -42.02 -10.42
N LEU A 21 -5.77 -40.86 -9.78
CA LEU A 21 -4.63 -39.92 -9.86
C LEU A 21 -3.35 -40.48 -9.21
N ARG A 22 -3.48 -41.44 -8.29
CA ARG A 22 -2.36 -42.11 -7.63
C ARG A 22 -1.75 -43.22 -8.48
N GLU A 23 -2.54 -43.85 -9.35
CA GLU A 23 -2.03 -44.88 -10.27
C GLU A 23 -1.36 -44.27 -11.50
N GLN A 24 -1.74 -43.05 -11.92
CA GLN A 24 -1.11 -42.36 -13.04
C GLN A 24 0.27 -41.74 -12.73
N LEU A 25 0.71 -41.70 -11.46
CA LEU A 25 1.97 -41.05 -11.05
C LEU A 25 3.17 -42.00 -10.89
N PHE A 26 3.06 -43.28 -11.27
CA PHE A 26 4.13 -44.29 -11.16
C PHE A 26 4.84 -44.62 -12.48
N ALA A 27 5.06 -43.64 -13.36
CA ALA A 27 5.75 -43.87 -14.63
C ALA A 27 6.74 -42.75 -15.00
N VAL A 28 7.73 -42.46 -14.15
CA VAL A 28 8.97 -41.77 -14.59
C VAL A 28 10.18 -42.33 -13.81
N ASP A 29 10.98 -43.09 -14.56
CA ASP A 29 12.35 -43.60 -14.38
C ASP A 29 13.05 -43.48 -13.00
N ALA A 30 13.07 -44.61 -12.28
CA ALA A 30 13.64 -44.76 -10.94
C ALA A 30 15.18 -44.89 -10.89
N ASN A 31 15.90 -44.97 -12.02
CA ASN A 31 17.30 -45.43 -11.99
C ASN A 31 18.38 -44.34 -11.74
N PHE A 32 18.06 -43.05 -11.85
CA PHE A 32 19.07 -41.99 -11.67
C PHE A 32 19.29 -41.60 -10.20
N ALA A 33 18.26 -41.69 -9.36
CA ALA A 33 18.28 -41.17 -8.00
C ALA A 33 18.96 -42.09 -6.96
N TYR A 34 19.12 -43.40 -7.23
CA TYR A 34 19.66 -44.35 -6.26
C TYR A 34 21.20 -44.43 -6.20
N ARG A 35 21.92 -43.80 -7.14
CA ARG A 35 23.40 -43.92 -7.22
C ARG A 35 24.18 -43.02 -6.25
N THR A 36 23.53 -42.10 -5.54
CA THR A 36 24.20 -41.15 -4.61
C THR A 36 24.00 -41.51 -3.13
N ILE A 37 23.35 -42.64 -2.82
CA ILE A 37 22.88 -42.97 -1.46
C ILE A 37 23.88 -43.85 -0.67
N ARG A 38 24.99 -44.30 -1.28
CA ARG A 38 25.80 -45.37 -0.66
C ARG A 38 26.61 -44.98 0.59
N ASP A 39 26.83 -43.69 0.85
CA ASP A 39 27.77 -43.25 1.91
C ASP A 39 27.23 -42.17 2.90
N LEU A 40 25.92 -42.06 3.15
CA LEU A 40 25.36 -41.04 4.07
C LEU A 40 24.99 -41.56 5.49
N PRO A 41 25.31 -40.81 6.57
CA PRO A 41 25.10 -41.21 7.98
C PRO A 41 23.61 -41.31 8.41
N PRO A 42 23.29 -42.06 9.49
CA PRO A 42 21.96 -42.61 9.82
C PRO A 42 20.84 -41.61 10.20
N GLN A 43 21.05 -40.30 10.16
CA GLN A 43 20.00 -39.29 10.41
C GLN A 43 19.07 -39.06 9.19
N SER A 44 19.34 -39.74 8.07
CA SER A 44 18.67 -39.48 6.78
C SER A 44 17.21 -39.95 6.70
N ALA A 45 16.75 -40.94 7.47
CA ALA A 45 15.38 -41.46 7.32
C ALA A 45 14.32 -40.53 7.91
N THR A 46 14.60 -39.96 9.09
CA THR A 46 13.75 -38.93 9.72
C THR A 46 13.76 -37.64 8.93
N ASP A 47 14.92 -37.24 8.40
CA ASP A 47 15.03 -36.06 7.54
C ASP A 47 14.38 -36.28 6.16
N GLN A 48 14.44 -37.48 5.60
CA GLN A 48 13.73 -37.81 4.35
C GLN A 48 12.21 -37.85 4.53
N LEU A 49 11.71 -38.41 5.64
CA LEU A 49 10.27 -38.37 5.94
C LEU A 49 9.80 -36.95 6.22
N ARG A 50 10.62 -36.14 6.89
CA ARG A 50 10.35 -34.72 7.12
C ARG A 50 10.38 -33.94 5.80
N TYR A 51 11.36 -34.18 4.93
CA TYR A 51 11.46 -33.54 3.62
C TYR A 51 10.32 -33.95 2.69
N PHE A 52 9.98 -35.24 2.63
CA PHE A 52 8.87 -35.75 1.82
C PHE A 52 7.53 -35.21 2.33
N SER A 53 7.31 -35.18 3.64
CA SER A 53 6.13 -34.58 4.27
C SER A 53 6.06 -33.08 3.99
N LEU A 54 7.16 -32.33 4.12
CA LEU A 54 7.20 -30.90 3.80
C LEU A 54 6.94 -30.63 2.31
N LYS A 55 7.48 -31.47 1.41
CA LYS A 55 7.33 -31.30 -0.04
C LYS A 55 5.95 -31.71 -0.57
N THR A 56 5.29 -32.66 0.08
CA THR A 56 3.91 -33.08 -0.24
C THR A 56 2.84 -32.22 0.46
N ASN A 57 3.22 -31.49 1.51
CA ASN A 57 2.33 -30.61 2.28
C ASN A 57 2.53 -29.11 1.99
N MET A 58 3.27 -28.75 0.94
CA MET A 58 3.28 -27.36 0.47
C MET A 58 2.01 -27.11 -0.35
N PRO A 59 1.19 -26.09 0.01
CA PRO A 59 0.04 -25.72 -0.79
C PRO A 59 0.47 -25.40 -2.22
N SER A 60 -0.29 -25.91 -3.19
CA SER A 60 -0.09 -25.60 -4.60
C SER A 60 -0.15 -24.09 -4.82
N TYR A 61 0.51 -23.58 -5.86
CA TYR A 61 0.45 -22.17 -6.22
C TYR A 61 -1.00 -21.65 -6.31
N LYS A 62 -1.92 -22.46 -6.85
CA LYS A 62 -3.35 -22.12 -6.93
C LYS A 62 -4.00 -22.01 -5.53
N GLU A 63 -3.61 -22.86 -4.60
CA GLU A 63 -4.11 -22.85 -3.22
C GLU A 63 -3.54 -21.67 -2.45
N LEU A 64 -2.26 -21.33 -2.65
CA LEU A 64 -1.65 -20.12 -2.10
C LEU A 64 -2.35 -18.85 -2.58
N LEU A 65 -2.74 -18.78 -3.85
CA LEU A 65 -3.53 -17.66 -4.37
C LEU A 65 -4.91 -17.59 -3.72
N ALA A 66 -5.59 -18.72 -3.54
CA ALA A 66 -6.89 -18.76 -2.85
C ALA A 66 -6.78 -18.35 -1.38
N GLN A 67 -5.72 -18.79 -0.69
CA GLN A 67 -5.43 -18.38 0.69
C GLN A 67 -5.15 -16.88 0.78
N LYS A 68 -4.35 -16.34 -0.15
CA LYS A 68 -4.10 -14.90 -0.24
C LYS A 68 -5.40 -14.11 -0.39
N GLN A 69 -6.26 -14.48 -1.34
CA GLN A 69 -7.54 -13.80 -1.55
C GLN A 69 -8.44 -13.87 -0.31
N ASN A 70 -8.47 -15.02 0.36
CA ASN A 70 -9.24 -15.18 1.59
C ASN A 70 -8.70 -14.27 2.72
N LEU A 71 -7.38 -14.21 2.90
CA LEU A 71 -6.73 -13.33 3.87
C LEU A 71 -6.99 -11.86 3.54
N GLU A 72 -6.89 -11.45 2.27
CA GLU A 72 -7.20 -10.09 1.84
C GLU A 72 -8.65 -9.73 2.17
N ALA A 73 -9.61 -10.61 1.91
CA ALA A 73 -11.01 -10.40 2.25
C ALA A 73 -11.23 -10.27 3.77
N GLN A 74 -10.54 -11.08 4.59
CA GLN A 74 -10.60 -10.98 6.05
C GLN A 74 -10.01 -9.66 6.56
N ILE A 75 -8.88 -9.23 6.01
CA ILE A 75 -8.23 -7.96 6.35
C ILE A 75 -9.16 -6.79 6.03
N GLU A 76 -9.78 -6.80 4.85
CA GLU A 76 -10.73 -5.75 4.47
C GLU A 76 -11.97 -5.72 5.36
N ALA A 77 -12.52 -6.88 5.71
CA ALA A 77 -13.66 -6.98 6.61
C ALA A 77 -13.32 -6.45 8.01
N ALA A 78 -12.18 -6.85 8.58
CA ALA A 78 -11.69 -6.36 9.86
C ALA A 78 -11.49 -4.84 9.83
N ARG A 79 -10.81 -4.32 8.80
CA ARG A 79 -10.59 -2.88 8.64
C ARG A 79 -11.88 -2.08 8.57
N LYS A 80 -12.90 -2.57 7.85
CA LYS A 80 -14.21 -1.90 7.78
C LYS A 80 -14.89 -1.86 9.15
N SER A 81 -14.84 -2.97 9.89
CA SER A 81 -15.39 -3.06 11.25
C SER A 81 -14.68 -2.07 12.19
N GLU A 82 -13.36 -2.09 12.23
CA GLU A 82 -12.55 -1.21 13.08
C GLU A 82 -12.78 0.27 12.77
N ILE A 83 -12.84 0.64 11.48
CA ILE A 83 -13.14 2.03 11.08
C ILE A 83 -14.54 2.43 11.54
N SER A 84 -15.54 1.55 11.40
CA SER A 84 -16.90 1.87 11.82
C SER A 84 -17.02 2.07 13.34
N GLU A 85 -16.30 1.27 14.12
CA GLU A 85 -16.25 1.38 15.58
C GLU A 85 -15.55 2.68 16.00
N ALA A 86 -14.39 2.98 15.38
CA ALA A 86 -13.67 4.23 15.62
C ALA A 86 -14.51 5.46 15.26
N LEU A 87 -15.23 5.43 14.14
CA LEU A 87 -16.14 6.52 13.74
C LEU A 87 -17.28 6.69 14.74
N SER A 88 -17.87 5.60 15.23
CA SER A 88 -18.92 5.66 16.26
C SER A 88 -18.40 6.30 17.56
N ALA A 89 -17.19 5.92 17.99
CA ALA A 89 -16.57 6.51 19.17
C ALA A 89 -16.29 8.01 19.00
N ILE A 90 -15.73 8.42 17.85
CA ILE A 90 -15.47 9.83 17.53
C ILE A 90 -16.78 10.61 17.49
N GLN A 91 -17.82 10.09 16.83
CA GLN A 91 -19.12 10.76 16.78
C GLN A 91 -19.76 10.90 18.16
N GLY A 92 -19.60 9.89 19.03
CA GLY A 92 -20.00 9.95 20.44
C GLY A 92 -19.33 11.11 21.16
N LEU A 93 -18.00 11.21 21.08
CA LEU A 93 -17.23 12.28 21.70
C LEU A 93 -17.60 13.67 21.14
N VAL A 94 -17.75 13.78 19.83
CA VAL A 94 -18.17 15.04 19.18
C VAL A 94 -19.54 15.49 19.72
N LYS A 95 -20.49 14.56 19.87
CA LYS A 95 -21.82 14.86 20.40
C LYS A 95 -21.80 15.19 21.90
N GLU A 96 -21.02 14.46 22.69
CA GLU A 96 -20.91 14.65 24.14
C GLU A 96 -20.35 16.03 24.50
N PHE A 97 -19.30 16.46 23.80
CA PHE A 97 -18.64 17.74 24.04
C PHE A 97 -19.16 18.89 23.17
N GLY A 98 -20.16 18.64 22.31
CA GLY A 98 -20.71 19.65 21.40
C GLY A 98 -19.67 20.22 20.43
N LEU A 99 -18.71 19.39 20.00
CA LEU A 99 -17.61 19.82 19.14
C LEU A 99 -18.11 20.10 17.73
N THR A 100 -17.51 21.10 17.10
CA THR A 100 -17.74 21.41 15.68
C THR A 100 -16.60 20.85 14.82
N ALA A 101 -16.81 20.79 13.51
CA ALA A 101 -15.78 20.34 12.57
C ALA A 101 -14.48 21.16 12.69
N SER A 102 -14.57 22.44 13.05
CA SER A 102 -13.43 23.34 13.27
C SER A 102 -12.61 22.97 14.51
N ASP A 103 -13.23 22.37 15.53
CA ASP A 103 -12.55 21.96 16.77
C ASP A 103 -11.80 20.63 16.57
N VAL A 104 -12.36 19.75 15.74
CA VAL A 104 -11.77 18.44 15.40
C VAL A 104 -10.69 18.59 14.30
N PHE A 105 -10.93 19.47 13.33
CA PHE A 105 -10.02 19.75 12.22
C PHE A 105 -9.67 21.24 12.19
N PRO A 106 -8.87 21.74 13.15
CA PRO A 106 -8.44 23.12 13.11
C PRO A 106 -7.66 23.35 11.81
N ALA A 107 -8.06 24.35 11.04
CA ALA A 107 -7.25 24.82 9.91
C ALA A 107 -5.87 25.15 10.48
N GLY A 108 -4.88 24.30 10.19
CA GLY A 108 -3.56 24.39 10.80
C GLY A 108 -3.07 25.83 10.70
N ARG A 109 -2.48 26.36 11.79
CA ARG A 109 -1.99 27.75 11.87
C ARG A 109 -1.30 28.10 10.56
N ALA A 110 -2.04 28.74 9.66
CA ALA A 110 -1.44 29.49 8.59
C ALA A 110 -0.72 30.57 9.35
N LYS A 111 0.60 30.41 9.54
CA LYS A 111 1.47 31.57 9.72
C LYS A 111 1.01 32.49 8.63
N SER A 112 0.40 33.61 9.01
CA SER A 112 0.15 34.68 8.08
C SER A 112 1.53 35.01 7.53
N ALA A 113 1.84 34.44 6.38
CA ALA A 113 2.80 35.02 5.48
C ALA A 113 2.14 36.34 5.17
N SER A 114 2.43 37.36 5.98
CA SER A 114 2.13 38.73 5.63
C SER A 114 2.72 38.85 4.24
N LYS A 115 1.83 38.88 3.26
CA LYS A 115 2.18 39.06 1.87
C LYS A 115 2.78 40.46 1.87
N GLY A 116 4.12 40.52 2.01
CA GLY A 116 4.84 41.77 2.09
C GLY A 116 4.33 42.60 0.93
N SER A 117 3.67 43.72 1.25
CA SER A 117 2.97 44.49 0.24
C SER A 117 3.96 44.77 -0.88
N THR A 118 3.70 44.24 -2.07
CA THR A 118 4.52 44.57 -3.24
C THR A 118 4.37 46.07 -3.43
N VAL A 119 5.39 46.82 -3.02
CA VAL A 119 5.38 48.27 -3.13
C VAL A 119 5.31 48.59 -4.62
N ALA A 120 4.38 49.46 -5.00
CA ALA A 120 4.25 49.93 -6.37
C ALA A 120 5.62 50.44 -6.88
N PRO A 121 6.01 50.10 -8.12
CA PRO A 121 7.24 50.63 -8.68
C PRO A 121 7.17 52.16 -8.80
N LYS A 122 8.23 52.84 -8.36
CA LYS A 122 8.30 54.31 -8.36
C LYS A 122 8.96 54.85 -9.63
N TYR A 123 9.85 54.06 -10.23
CA TYR A 123 10.61 54.45 -11.41
C TYR A 123 10.47 53.42 -12.54
N ARG A 124 10.49 53.88 -13.79
CA ARG A 124 10.43 53.04 -15.01
C ARG A 124 11.42 53.53 -16.06
N ASP A 125 12.13 52.59 -16.67
CA ASP A 125 13.02 52.85 -17.80
C ASP A 125 12.19 53.06 -19.09
N PRO A 126 12.29 54.22 -19.78
CA PRO A 126 11.59 54.46 -21.04
C PRO A 126 12.09 53.57 -22.19
N SER A 127 13.33 53.08 -22.12
CA SER A 127 13.94 52.30 -23.20
C SER A 127 13.59 50.82 -23.14
N THR A 128 13.55 50.24 -21.93
CA THR A 128 13.35 48.79 -21.73
C THR A 128 12.04 48.46 -21.01
N GLY A 129 11.39 49.45 -20.41
CA GLY A 129 10.20 49.25 -19.60
C GLY A 129 10.46 48.66 -18.20
N ALA A 130 11.72 48.42 -17.82
CA ALA A 130 12.08 47.89 -16.51
C ALA A 130 11.66 48.84 -15.38
N THR A 131 11.14 48.29 -14.28
CA THR A 131 10.60 49.08 -13.16
C THR A 131 11.38 48.87 -11.87
N TRP A 132 11.51 49.93 -11.06
CA TRP A 132 12.18 49.86 -9.75
C TRP A 132 11.38 50.59 -8.68
N THR A 133 11.23 49.96 -7.51
CA THR A 133 10.43 50.47 -6.38
C THR A 133 11.12 51.57 -5.58
N GLY A 134 12.36 51.92 -5.93
CA GLY A 134 13.18 52.89 -5.20
C GLY A 134 13.80 52.34 -3.91
N ARG A 135 13.56 51.05 -3.58
CA ARG A 135 14.18 50.35 -2.45
C ARG A 135 15.31 49.43 -2.94
N GLY A 136 16.42 49.41 -2.20
CA GLY A 136 17.57 48.53 -2.48
C GLY A 136 18.60 49.13 -3.45
N LYS A 137 19.46 48.27 -4.04
CA LYS A 137 20.48 48.67 -5.00
C LYS A 137 19.81 49.16 -6.30
N ALA A 138 20.15 50.37 -6.72
CA ALA A 138 19.61 50.96 -7.94
C ALA A 138 20.10 50.20 -9.19
N PRO A 139 19.21 49.90 -10.15
CA PRO A 139 19.61 49.34 -11.44
C PRO A 139 20.52 50.26 -12.25
N LEU A 140 21.34 49.67 -13.13
CA LEU A 140 22.32 50.38 -13.97
C LEU A 140 21.72 51.52 -14.80
N TRP A 141 20.46 51.39 -15.23
CA TRP A 141 19.78 52.38 -16.08
C TRP A 141 19.42 53.69 -15.35
N ILE A 142 19.27 53.67 -14.02
CA ILE A 142 18.96 54.86 -13.19
C ILE A 142 20.09 55.26 -12.24
N ALA A 143 21.03 54.36 -11.92
CA ALA A 143 22.02 54.56 -10.86
C ALA A 143 22.87 55.84 -10.99
N ASN A 144 23.21 56.24 -12.22
CA ASN A 144 24.07 57.39 -12.53
C ASN A 144 23.35 58.48 -13.34
N LYS A 145 22.01 58.50 -13.34
CA LYS A 145 21.19 59.48 -14.07
C LYS A 145 20.28 60.25 -13.12
N ASP A 146 19.72 61.36 -13.59
CA ASP A 146 18.70 62.09 -12.84
C ASP A 146 17.43 61.25 -12.73
N ARG A 147 17.02 60.96 -11.49
CA ARG A 147 15.96 59.99 -11.17
C ARG A 147 14.58 60.55 -11.48
N ALA A 148 14.42 61.88 -11.50
CA ALA A 148 13.17 62.55 -11.82
C ALA A 148 12.70 62.23 -13.25
N GLN A 149 13.63 61.94 -14.15
CA GLN A 149 13.32 61.59 -15.56
C GLN A 149 12.65 60.23 -15.71
N PHE A 150 12.78 59.35 -14.72
CA PHE A 150 12.28 57.99 -14.74
C PHE A 150 11.11 57.77 -13.78
N GLU A 151 10.66 58.81 -13.07
CA GLU A 151 9.58 58.70 -12.10
C GLU A 151 8.24 58.47 -12.79
N ILE A 152 7.51 57.45 -12.34
CA ILE A 152 6.15 57.17 -12.82
C ILE A 152 5.23 58.17 -12.12
N LYS A 153 4.64 59.09 -12.88
CA LYS A 153 3.60 60.01 -12.38
C LYS A 153 2.25 59.32 -12.29
#